data_AF-A0A1V5YBZ9-F1
#
_entry.id   AF-A0A1V5YBZ9-F1
#
_cell.length_a   1.000
_cell.length_b   1.000
_cell.length_c   1.000
_cell.angle_alpha   90.00
_cell.angle_beta   90.00
_cell.angle_gamma   90.00
#
_symmetry.space_group_name_H-M   'P 1'
#
loop_
_entity.id
_entity.type
_entity.pdbx_description
1 polymer ?
#
loop_
_entity_poly.entity_id
_entity_poly.type
_entity_poly.pdbx_seq_one_letter_code
_entity_poly.pdbx_strand_id
1 'polypeptide(L)' 'MISVLGFELKKAVDMLEKCGFTVNCVEYSSRKGVKGNEKRVIRQSFINEDQSRIELVYSLFKTDVDYKAD' A
#
# COMPACT_ATOMS: atom_id res chain seq x y z
N MET A 1 -10.84 13.29 1.39
CA MET A 1 -9.87 12.31 0.82
C MET A 1 -10.41 10.92 1.05
N ILE A 2 -10.41 10.05 0.04
CA ILE A 2 -10.81 8.64 0.20
C ILE A 2 -9.75 7.93 1.03
N SER A 3 -10.16 7.26 2.11
CA SER A 3 -9.24 6.45 2.92
C SER A 3 -9.12 5.07 2.29
N VAL A 4 -7.91 4.71 1.87
CA VAL A 4 -7.57 3.40 1.30
C VAL A 4 -6.71 2.57 2.25
N LEU A 5 -6.70 2.91 3.54
CA LEU A 5 -5.97 2.18 4.57
C LEU A 5 -6.52 0.75 4.70
N GLY A 6 -5.64 -0.25 4.67
CA GLY A 6 -5.98 -1.67 4.69
C GLY A 6 -6.40 -2.26 3.34
N PHE A 7 -6.56 -1.44 2.30
CA PHE A 7 -6.87 -1.92 0.96
C PHE A 7 -5.66 -2.61 0.34
N GLU A 8 -5.94 -3.51 -0.60
CA GLU A 8 -4.94 -4.05 -1.52
C GLU A 8 -4.31 -2.89 -2.29
N LEU A 9 -2.97 -2.84 -2.35
CA LEU A 9 -2.21 -1.73 -2.92
C LEU A 9 -2.68 -1.37 -4.33
N LYS A 10 -2.88 -2.36 -5.20
CA LYS A 10 -3.30 -2.13 -6.58
C LYS A 10 -4.66 -1.44 -6.68
N LYS A 11 -5.63 -1.88 -5.86
CA LYS A 11 -6.97 -1.27 -5.79
C LYS A 11 -6.92 0.14 -5.21
N ALA A 12 -6.09 0.35 -4.20
CA ALA A 12 -5.88 1.64 -3.57
C ALA A 12 -5.32 2.68 -4.57
N VAL A 13 -4.30 2.29 -5.33
CA VAL A 13 -3.68 3.13 -6.36
C VAL A 13 -4.70 3.50 -7.45
N ASP A 14 -5.35 2.51 -8.05
CA ASP A 14 -6.34 2.72 -9.12
C ASP A 14 -7.47 3.66 -8.69
N MET A 15 -7.97 3.52 -7.45
CA MET A 15 -9.01 4.39 -6.91
C MET A 15 -8.54 5.84 -6.75
N LEU A 16 -7.33 6.07 -6.24
CA LEU A 16 -6.79 7.41 -6.04
C LEU A 16 -6.41 8.09 -7.36
N GLU A 17 -5.83 7.35 -8.32
CA GLU A 17 -5.52 7.86 -9.66
C GLU A 17 -6.79 8.26 -10.42
N LYS A 18 -7.88 7.49 -10.30
CA LYS A 18 -9.20 7.85 -10.85
C LYS A 18 -9.79 9.12 -10.26
N CYS A 19 -9.40 9.47 -9.04
CA CYS A 19 -9.76 10.73 -8.41
C CYS A 19 -8.82 11.90 -8.78
N GLY A 20 -7.84 11.67 -9.65
CA GLY A 20 -6.90 12.70 -10.13
C GLY A 20 -5.68 12.91 -9.23
N PHE A 21 -5.43 12.04 -8.25
CA PHE A 21 -4.24 12.13 -7.41
C PHE A 21 -3.05 11.42 -8.07
N THR A 22 -1.86 11.98 -7.88
CA THR A 22 -0.61 11.27 -8.19
C THR A 22 -0.21 10.41 -6.99
N VAL A 23 -0.04 9.10 -7.19
CA VAL A 23 0.22 8.17 -6.08
C VAL A 23 1.67 7.69 -6.10
N ASN A 24 2.39 7.89 -4.99
CA ASN A 24 3.70 7.30 -4.73
C ASN A 24 3.54 6.08 -3.81
N CYS A 25 4.19 4.96 -4.13
CA CYS A 25 4.10 3.73 -3.34
C CYS A 25 5.43 3.41 -2.69
N VAL A 26 5.45 3.32 -1.36
CA VAL A 26 6.66 3.00 -0.57
C VAL A 26 6.45 1.67 0.15
N GLU A 27 7.35 0.73 -0.06
CA GLU A 27 7.33 -0.53 0.67
C GLU A 27 7.91 -0.36 2.07
N TYR A 28 7.15 -0.76 3.08
CA TYR A 28 7.62 -0.98 4.43
C TYR A 28 7.84 -2.47 4.64
N SER A 29 9.08 -2.91 4.48
CA SER A 29 9.48 -4.30 4.70
C SER A 29 10.04 -4.49 6.12
N SER A 30 9.48 -5.45 6.86
CA SER A 30 10.05 -5.90 8.12
C SER A 30 11.24 -6.81 7.85
N ARG A 31 12.37 -6.62 8.56
CA ARG A 31 13.63 -7.38 8.38
C ARG A 31 13.50 -8.90 8.54
N LYS A 32 12.34 -9.39 9.00
CA LYS A 32 12.05 -10.82 9.21
C LYS A 32 11.72 -11.59 7.92
N GLY A 33 11.74 -10.96 6.73
CA GLY A 33 11.70 -11.67 5.46
C GLY A 33 10.47 -12.56 5.29
N VAL A 34 9.29 -12.08 5.72
CA VAL A 34 8.06 -12.83 5.55
C VAL A 34 7.71 -12.80 4.06
N LYS A 35 7.78 -13.95 3.40
CA LYS A 35 7.26 -14.12 2.04
C LYS A 35 5.72 -13.99 2.10
N GLY A 36 5.24 -12.75 2.04
CA GLY A 36 3.81 -12.42 1.96
C GLY A 36 3.34 -12.40 0.52
N ASN A 37 2.08 -12.76 0.29
CA ASN A 37 1.46 -12.86 -1.02
C ASN A 37 0.55 -11.68 -1.35
N GLU A 38 0.23 -10.82 -0.38
CA GLU A 38 -0.67 -9.68 -0.59
C GLU A 38 -0.05 -8.36 -0.11
N LYS A 39 -0.03 -7.34 -0.97
CA LYS A 39 0.43 -5.99 -0.63
C LYS A 39 -0.75 -5.17 -0.11
N ARG A 40 -0.69 -4.70 1.13
CA ARG A 40 -1.75 -3.85 1.70
C ARG A 40 -1.20 -2.52 2.19
N VAL A 41 -2.01 -1.47 2.00
CA VAL A 41 -1.72 -0.12 2.49
C VAL A 41 -1.81 -0.12 4.01
N ILE A 42 -0.75 0.35 4.66
CA ILE A 42 -0.67 0.50 6.12
C ILE A 42 -0.62 1.97 6.54
N ARG A 43 -0.26 2.88 5.62
CA ARG A 43 -0.27 4.33 5.86
C ARG A 43 -0.58 5.08 4.56
N GLN A 44 -1.26 6.19 4.71
CA GLN A 44 -1.62 7.11 3.64
C GLN A 44 -1.34 8.53 4.12
N SER A 45 -0.64 9.34 3.34
CA SER A 45 -0.33 10.74 3.69
C SER A 45 -0.16 11.59 2.42
N PHE A 46 -0.50 12.88 2.50
CA PHE A 46 -0.12 13.83 1.46
C PHE A 46 1.37 14.13 1.55
N ILE A 47 2.03 14.29 0.41
CA ILE A 47 3.46 14.61 0.34
C ILE A 47 3.73 16.02 -0.18
N ASN A 48 2.68 16.79 -0.46
CA ASN A 48 2.77 18.17 -0.90
C ASN A 48 1.66 19.02 -0.27
N GLU A 49 1.90 20.33 -0.19
CA GLU A 49 0.96 21.30 0.40
C GLU A 49 -0.33 21.44 -0.41
N ASP A 50 -0.24 21.26 -1.74
CA ASP A 50 -1.36 21.31 -2.68
C ASP A 50 -2.24 20.04 -2.64
N GLN A 51 -1.88 19.01 -1.85
CA GLN A 51 -2.67 17.78 -1.66
C GLN A 51 -2.98 16.99 -2.94
N SER A 52 -2.29 17.28 -4.05
CA SER A 52 -2.41 16.55 -5.32
C SER A 52 -1.59 15.25 -5.35
N ARG A 53 -0.66 15.05 -4.41
CA ARG A 53 0.20 13.86 -4.34
C ARG A 53 0.02 13.11 -3.02
N ILE A 54 -0.15 11.81 -3.13
CA ILE A 54 -0.39 10.91 -2.00
C ILE A 54 0.73 9.88 -1.97
N GLU A 55 1.32 9.68 -0.81
CA GLU A 55 2.18 8.53 -0.53
C GLU A 55 1.39 7.45 0.20
N LEU A 56 1.43 6.25 -0.38
CA LEU A 56 0.94 5.02 0.22
C LEU A 56 2.12 4.19 0.69
N VAL A 57 2.20 4.01 2.00
CA VAL A 57 3.11 3.01 2.57
C VAL A 57 2.37 1.68 2.62
N TYR A 58 2.97 0.64 2.05
CA TYR A 58 2.40 -0.69 2.01
C TYR A 58 3.35 -1.73 2.63
N SER A 59 2.79 -2.79 3.19
CA SER A 59 3.57 -3.96 3.64
C SER A 59 3.07 -5.20 2.94
N LEU A 60 3.96 -6.19 2.81
CA LEU A 60 3.59 -7.55 2.44
C LEU A 60 2.93 -8.22 3.65
N PHE A 61 1.74 -8.76 3.43
CA PHE A 61 1.02 -9.59 4.38
C PHE A 61 1.05 -11.04 3.87
N LYS A 62 1.28 -11.97 4.79
CA LYS A 62 1.08 -13.40 4.58
C LYS A 62 -0.36 -13.69 5.02
N THR A 63 -1.26 -13.87 4.06
CA THR A 63 -2.66 -14.24 4.33
C THR A 63 -2.87 -15.75 4.32
N ASP A 64 -1.90 -16.52 3.79
CA ASP A 64 -1.92 -17.97 3.83
C ASP A 64 -1.31 -18.54 5.11
N VAL A 65 -2.08 -19.41 5.78
CA VAL A 65 -1.62 -20.16 6.97
C VAL A 65 -0.48 -21.13 6.59
N ASP A 66 -0.51 -21.72 5.38
CA ASP A 66 0.49 -22.68 4.88
C ASP A 66 1.46 -22.09 3.83
N TYR A 67 1.98 -20.86 4.04
CA TYR A 67 3.09 -20.42 3.18
C TYR A 67 4.34 -21.25 3.50
N LYS A 68 4.63 -22.28 2.69
CA LYS A 68 5.93 -22.95 2.64
C LYS A 68 6.84 -22.17 1.70
N ALA A 69 7.89 -21.59 2.28
CA ALA A 69 9.03 -21.15 1.51
C ALA A 69 9.74 -22.42 1.03
N ASP A 70 9.53 -22.78 -0.23
CA ASP A 70 10.50 -23.60 -0.95
C ASP A 70 11.87 -22.90 -0.91
#